data_AF-A0AA41H689-F1
#
_entry.id   AF-A0AA41H689-F1
#
_cell.length_a   1.000
_cell.length_b   1.000
_cell.length_c   1.000
_cell.angle_alpha   90.00
_cell.angle_beta   90.00
_cell.angle_gamma   90.00
#
_symmetry.space_group_name_H-M   'P 1'
#
loop_
_entity.id
_entity.type
_entity.pdbx_description
1 polymer ?
#
loop_
_entity_poly.entity_id
_entity_poly.type
_entity_poly.pdbx_seq_one_letter_code
_entity_poly.pdbx_strand_id
1 'polypeptide(L)'
;MPNTKLSLITLAGLAVGAGLWLRPGDAPVPAAAVAVAAPAPAPAAQDIRPRSQGAAGLVRSPFGREAPPAQPDAAVRGEARRLRMQAGGYGTPAEYYRMDLKTLVAKAGLGDINAMLQLAEQYESESDALVDDPAFEARSNPHQLGRRYFEEAALAGRDRVVAVIAEKYQADGRPLEAYTWDLLAEKLGVPTPPGLRQQAGAALSAQQRALAEAKLNDLTMRIEKRQGHDK
;
A
#
# COMPACT_ATOMS: atom_id res chain seq x y z
N MET A 1 34.73 1.22 52.20
CA MET A 1 35.88 1.81 51.46
C MET A 1 35.41 2.13 50.04
N PRO A 2 35.13 3.41 49.72
CA PRO A 2 34.67 3.82 48.40
C PRO A 2 35.86 4.22 47.51
N ASN A 3 35.86 3.84 46.23
CA ASN A 3 36.77 4.40 45.24
C ASN A 3 35.99 4.90 44.02
N THR A 4 35.76 6.21 44.09
CA THR A 4 35.32 7.17 43.08
C THR A 4 36.28 7.22 41.90
N LYS A 5 35.78 7.24 40.66
CA LYS A 5 36.36 8.04 39.57
C LYS A 5 35.24 8.58 38.67
N LEU A 6 34.87 9.84 38.93
CA LEU A 6 34.27 10.74 37.95
C LEU A 6 35.34 11.10 36.90
N SER A 7 34.92 11.24 35.65
CA SER A 7 35.64 12.09 34.70
C SER A 7 34.62 12.91 33.92
N LEU A 8 34.48 14.16 34.37
CA LEU A 8 34.02 15.30 33.59
C LEU A 8 35.09 15.61 32.54
N ILE A 9 34.69 15.78 31.28
CA ILE A 9 35.42 16.64 30.35
C ILE A 9 34.40 17.56 29.69
N THR A 10 34.42 18.81 30.13
CA THR A 10 33.78 19.96 29.49
C THR A 10 34.86 20.67 28.69
N LEU A 11 34.62 20.97 27.41
CA LEU A 11 35.21 22.14 26.78
C LEU A 11 34.35 22.61 25.61
N ALA A 12 33.85 23.83 25.77
CA ALA A 12 33.15 24.62 24.79
C ALA A 12 34.14 25.16 23.73
N GLY A 13 33.64 25.36 22.51
CA GLY A 13 34.38 26.03 21.44
C GLY A 13 33.42 26.54 20.36
N LEU A 14 33.05 27.81 20.49
CA LEU A 14 32.30 28.63 19.53
C LEU A 14 33.13 28.84 18.25
N ALA A 15 32.50 28.74 17.08
CA ALA A 15 32.95 29.49 15.90
C ALA A 15 31.78 29.82 14.96
N VAL A 16 31.52 31.13 14.86
CA VAL A 16 30.64 31.77 13.89
C VAL A 16 31.33 31.74 12.52
N GLY A 17 30.60 31.34 11.49
CA GLY A 17 31.03 31.41 10.09
C GLY A 17 29.88 31.88 9.20
N ALA A 18 29.77 33.20 9.04
CA ALA A 18 28.90 33.80 8.04
C ALA A 18 29.52 33.60 6.65
N GLY A 19 28.82 32.90 5.78
CA GLY A 19 29.17 32.73 4.36
C GLY A 19 28.09 33.32 3.47
N LEU A 20 28.13 34.64 3.26
CA LEU A 20 27.45 35.30 2.14
C LEU A 20 28.15 34.86 0.85
N TRP A 21 27.50 34.01 0.06
CA TRP A 21 27.86 33.82 -1.34
C TRP A 21 26.85 34.53 -2.23
N LEU A 22 27.31 35.67 -2.76
CA LEU A 22 26.75 36.38 -3.90
C LEU A 22 26.67 35.44 -5.10
N ARG A 23 25.48 35.25 -5.65
CA ARG A 23 25.25 34.56 -6.92
C ARG A 23 24.97 35.62 -8.00
N PRO A 24 25.79 35.72 -9.06
CA PRO A 24 25.56 36.67 -10.13
C PRO A 24 24.64 36.09 -11.22
N GLY A 25 23.86 36.98 -11.83
CA GLY A 25 23.52 36.92 -13.26
C GLY A 25 22.27 36.12 -13.65
N ASP A 26 21.09 36.70 -13.44
CA ASP A 26 19.93 36.40 -14.29
C ASP A 26 20.14 37.11 -15.64
N ALA A 27 20.23 36.32 -16.71
CA ALA A 27 20.10 36.77 -18.08
C ALA A 27 19.01 35.92 -18.78
N PRO A 28 18.27 36.52 -19.72
CA PRO A 28 16.86 36.25 -19.93
C PRO A 28 16.56 34.99 -20.76
N VAL A 29 15.49 34.29 -20.38
CA VAL A 29 14.85 33.25 -21.18
C VAL A 29 14.14 33.90 -22.38
N PRO A 30 14.46 33.53 -23.63
CA PRO A 30 13.72 34.00 -24.79
C PRO A 30 12.33 33.34 -24.85
N ALA A 31 11.30 34.19 -24.89
CA ALA A 31 9.94 33.81 -25.24
C ALA A 31 9.89 33.41 -26.72
N ALA A 32 9.71 32.12 -26.99
CA ALA A 32 9.44 31.63 -28.34
C ALA A 32 7.95 31.83 -28.66
N ALA A 33 7.72 32.53 -29.76
CA ALA A 33 6.45 33.01 -30.26
C ALA A 33 5.45 31.87 -30.55
N VAL A 34 4.20 32.11 -30.16
CA VAL A 34 3.03 31.41 -30.69
C VAL A 34 2.79 31.90 -32.11
N ALA A 35 3.12 31.08 -33.10
CA ALA A 35 2.77 31.32 -34.49
C ALA A 35 1.32 30.85 -34.74
N VAL A 36 0.44 31.81 -35.00
CA VAL A 36 -0.88 31.61 -35.59
C VAL A 36 -0.69 31.30 -37.07
N ALA A 37 -1.17 30.15 -37.54
CA ALA A 37 -1.30 29.84 -38.96
C ALA A 37 -2.75 29.43 -39.27
N ALA A 38 -3.33 30.14 -40.24
CA ALA A 38 -4.68 30.04 -40.76
C ALA A 38 -4.91 28.79 -41.65
N PRO A 39 -6.15 28.49 -42.08
CA PRO A 39 -6.58 27.14 -42.50
C PRO A 39 -6.60 26.89 -44.03
N ALA A 40 -6.82 25.60 -44.37
CA ALA A 40 -7.28 24.97 -45.62
C ALA A 40 -6.21 24.26 -46.50
N PRO A 41 -6.56 23.28 -47.37
CA PRO A 41 -7.86 22.63 -47.65
C PRO A 41 -7.83 21.08 -47.53
N ALA A 42 -9.03 20.47 -47.61
CA ALA A 42 -9.26 19.02 -47.62
C ALA A 42 -8.88 18.36 -48.97
N PRO A 43 -8.50 17.06 -48.94
CA PRO A 43 -8.74 16.16 -50.06
C PRO A 43 -9.64 14.97 -49.68
N ALA A 44 -10.31 14.49 -50.72
CA ALA A 44 -11.41 13.54 -50.73
C ALA A 44 -11.04 12.09 -50.36
N ALA A 45 -12.03 11.44 -49.74
CA ALA A 45 -12.48 10.06 -49.91
C ALA A 45 -11.48 9.01 -50.43
N GLN A 46 -11.13 8.05 -49.57
CA GLN A 46 -11.10 6.62 -49.94
C GLN A 46 -11.63 5.73 -48.82
N ASP A 47 -12.72 5.04 -49.15
CA ASP A 47 -13.33 3.90 -48.48
C ASP A 47 -12.33 2.75 -48.33
N ILE A 48 -12.00 2.34 -47.09
CA ILE A 48 -11.81 0.93 -46.73
C ILE A 48 -12.27 0.73 -45.27
N ARG A 49 -13.55 0.39 -45.08
CA ARG A 49 -14.03 -0.14 -43.79
C ARG A 49 -13.76 -1.64 -43.74
N PRO A 50 -12.99 -2.17 -42.77
CA PRO A 50 -13.14 -3.57 -42.39
C PRO A 50 -14.53 -3.73 -41.75
N ARG A 51 -15.33 -4.55 -42.43
CA ARG A 51 -16.69 -4.96 -42.10
C ARG A 51 -16.67 -5.80 -40.81
N SER A 52 -16.79 -5.17 -39.64
CA SER A 52 -17.19 -5.86 -38.42
C SER A 52 -18.71 -6.07 -38.44
N GLN A 53 -19.11 -7.15 -39.10
CA GLN A 53 -20.41 -7.77 -38.88
C GLN A 53 -20.47 -8.24 -37.41
N GLY A 54 -21.43 -7.69 -36.68
CA GLY A 54 -21.69 -8.06 -35.30
C GLY A 54 -22.78 -7.19 -34.67
N ALA A 55 -23.79 -6.79 -35.45
CA ALA A 55 -25.01 -6.23 -34.90
C ALA A 55 -25.81 -7.36 -34.24
N ALA A 56 -25.45 -7.71 -33.00
CA ALA A 56 -26.38 -8.35 -32.09
C ALA A 56 -27.14 -7.23 -31.38
N GLY A 57 -28.41 -7.09 -31.77
CA GLY A 57 -29.31 -6.04 -31.32
C GLY A 57 -29.35 -5.91 -29.81
N LEU A 58 -29.21 -4.65 -29.38
CA LEU A 58 -29.51 -4.17 -28.05
C LEU A 58 -30.98 -4.47 -27.73
N VAL A 59 -31.24 -5.60 -27.06
CA VAL A 59 -32.44 -5.73 -26.22
C VAL A 59 -32.15 -4.97 -24.94
N ARG A 60 -32.21 -3.64 -25.00
CA ARG A 60 -32.27 -2.79 -23.82
C ARG A 60 -33.65 -2.96 -23.22
N SER A 61 -33.79 -3.90 -22.28
CA SER A 61 -34.96 -3.95 -21.42
C SER A 61 -35.11 -2.59 -20.72
N PRO A 62 -36.32 -1.98 -20.67
CA PRO A 62 -36.55 -0.74 -19.92
C PRO A 62 -36.42 -0.95 -18.39
N PHE A 63 -36.23 -2.20 -17.96
CA PHE A 63 -35.90 -2.61 -16.59
C PHE A 63 -34.51 -3.26 -16.50
N GLY A 64 -33.70 -3.15 -17.55
CA GLY A 64 -32.41 -3.82 -17.67
C GLY A 64 -31.40 -3.20 -16.72
N ARG A 65 -31.14 -3.87 -15.59
CA ARG A 65 -29.85 -3.74 -14.91
C ARG A 65 -28.79 -3.99 -15.97
N GLU A 66 -27.94 -3.00 -16.22
CA GLU A 66 -26.72 -3.20 -16.99
C GLU A 66 -26.04 -4.43 -16.41
N ALA A 67 -25.75 -5.43 -17.25
CA ALA A 67 -24.98 -6.58 -16.81
C ALA A 67 -23.70 -6.02 -16.19
N PRO A 68 -23.36 -6.39 -14.94
CA PRO A 68 -22.14 -5.91 -14.32
C PRO A 68 -20.97 -6.20 -15.26
N PRO A 69 -19.97 -5.29 -15.33
CA PRO A 69 -18.83 -5.45 -16.21
C PRO A 69 -18.24 -6.84 -16.01
N ALA A 70 -17.96 -7.55 -17.11
CA ALA A 70 -17.41 -8.88 -17.06
C ALA A 70 -16.13 -8.85 -16.21
N GLN A 71 -16.12 -9.60 -15.12
CA GLN A 71 -14.97 -9.63 -14.24
C GLN A 71 -13.78 -10.27 -14.97
N PRO A 72 -12.53 -9.80 -14.74
CA PRO A 72 -11.36 -10.42 -15.34
C PRO A 72 -11.27 -11.89 -14.94
N ASP A 73 -10.78 -12.74 -15.84
CA ASP A 73 -10.55 -14.16 -15.54
C ASP A 73 -9.63 -14.34 -14.32
N ALA A 74 -9.81 -15.43 -13.57
CA ALA A 74 -9.05 -15.77 -12.37
C ALA A 74 -7.53 -15.78 -12.61
N ALA A 75 -7.09 -16.24 -13.78
CA ALA A 75 -5.68 -16.22 -14.16
C ALA A 75 -5.13 -14.78 -14.28
N VAL A 76 -5.91 -13.86 -14.85
CA VAL A 76 -5.54 -12.45 -14.97
C VAL A 76 -5.50 -11.79 -13.60
N ARG A 77 -6.47 -12.08 -12.72
CA ARG A 77 -6.47 -11.55 -11.35
C ARG A 77 -5.27 -12.06 -10.55
N GLY A 78 -4.97 -13.35 -10.64
CA GLY A 78 -3.81 -13.94 -9.96
C GLY A 78 -2.49 -13.30 -10.38
N GLU A 79 -2.31 -13.00 -11.67
CA GLU A 79 -1.12 -12.31 -12.17
C GLU A 79 -1.07 -10.84 -11.71
N ALA A 80 -2.19 -10.11 -11.78
CA ALA A 80 -2.26 -8.74 -11.27
C ALA A 80 -1.92 -8.68 -9.77
N ARG A 81 -2.42 -9.64 -9.00
CA ARG A 81 -2.10 -9.80 -7.58
C ARG A 81 -0.62 -10.04 -7.35
N ARG A 82 -0.02 -10.95 -8.12
CA ARG A 82 1.42 -11.23 -8.07
C ARG A 82 2.24 -9.97 -8.26
N LEU A 83 1.89 -9.15 -9.24
CA LEU A 83 2.59 -7.88 -9.50
C LEU A 83 2.45 -6.89 -8.33
N ARG A 84 1.25 -6.74 -7.74
CA ARG A 84 1.05 -5.86 -6.57
C ARG A 84 1.86 -6.32 -5.35
N MET A 85 1.82 -7.61 -5.05
CA MET A 85 2.58 -8.18 -3.92
C MET A 85 4.10 -8.09 -4.14
N GLN A 86 4.56 -8.24 -5.38
CA GLN A 86 5.97 -8.04 -5.74
C GLN A 86 6.40 -6.59 -5.59
N ALA A 87 5.59 -5.64 -6.01
CA ALA A 87 5.88 -4.22 -5.85
C ALA A 87 6.05 -3.83 -4.37
N GLY A 88 5.26 -4.42 -3.48
CA GLY A 88 5.44 -4.23 -2.04
C GLY A 88 6.54 -5.09 -1.39
N GLY A 89 7.09 -6.07 -2.12
CA GLY A 89 8.15 -6.96 -1.64
C GLY A 89 7.69 -8.07 -0.69
N TYR A 90 6.42 -8.47 -0.71
CA TYR A 90 5.84 -9.49 0.18
C TYR A 90 5.14 -10.63 -0.58
N GLY A 91 5.68 -11.01 -1.74
CA GLY A 91 5.12 -12.08 -2.57
C GLY A 91 5.06 -13.45 -1.86
N THR A 92 4.16 -14.32 -2.33
CA THR A 92 4.04 -15.72 -1.91
C THR A 92 4.52 -16.68 -2.99
N PRO A 93 4.66 -17.99 -2.69
CA PRO A 93 4.89 -19.01 -3.71
C PRO A 93 3.81 -19.02 -4.81
N ALA A 94 4.16 -19.50 -6.00
CA ALA A 94 3.35 -19.36 -7.21
C ALA A 94 1.98 -20.07 -7.12
N GLU A 95 1.92 -21.18 -6.40
CA GLU A 95 0.72 -21.98 -6.20
C GLU A 95 -0.40 -21.21 -5.46
N TYR A 96 -0.03 -20.28 -4.57
CA TYR A 96 -0.97 -19.51 -3.76
C TYR A 96 -1.82 -18.55 -4.59
N TYR A 97 -1.30 -18.04 -5.71
CA TYR A 97 -2.04 -17.14 -6.61
C TYR A 97 -3.15 -17.85 -7.39
N ARG A 98 -3.17 -19.19 -7.37
CA ARG A 98 -4.17 -20.02 -8.05
C ARG A 98 -5.12 -20.73 -7.08
N MET A 99 -4.92 -20.60 -5.76
CA MET A 99 -5.79 -21.22 -4.77
C MET A 99 -7.12 -20.47 -4.68
N ASP A 100 -8.20 -21.22 -4.52
CA ASP A 100 -9.52 -20.67 -4.24
C ASP A 100 -9.60 -20.09 -2.82
N LEU A 101 -10.60 -19.22 -2.60
CA LEU A 101 -10.76 -18.51 -1.34
C LEU A 101 -10.96 -19.48 -0.16
N LYS A 102 -11.71 -20.57 -0.36
CA LYS A 102 -11.96 -21.60 0.65
C LYS A 102 -10.66 -22.26 1.14
N THR A 103 -9.78 -22.63 0.20
CA THR A 103 -8.48 -23.26 0.51
C THR A 103 -7.58 -22.30 1.26
N LEU A 104 -7.57 -21.03 0.85
CA LEU A 104 -6.81 -19.98 1.53
C LEU A 104 -7.32 -19.74 2.94
N VAL A 105 -8.64 -19.67 3.16
CA VAL A 105 -9.24 -19.55 4.50
C VAL A 105 -8.85 -20.73 5.39
N ALA A 106 -8.97 -21.96 4.88
CA ALA A 106 -8.59 -23.15 5.64
C ALA A 106 -7.11 -23.14 6.04
N LYS A 107 -6.22 -22.77 5.12
CA LYS A 107 -4.78 -22.66 5.38
C LYS A 107 -4.45 -21.55 6.37
N ALA A 108 -5.05 -20.37 6.21
CA ALA A 108 -4.87 -19.26 7.15
C ALA A 108 -5.34 -19.63 8.56
N GLY A 109 -6.43 -20.40 8.68
CA GLY A 109 -6.90 -20.96 9.96
C GLY A 109 -5.90 -21.92 10.63
N LEU A 110 -4.97 -22.49 9.87
CA LEU A 110 -3.87 -23.34 10.37
C LEU A 110 -2.57 -22.54 10.63
N GLY A 111 -2.61 -21.21 10.54
CA GLY A 111 -1.43 -20.36 10.72
C GLY A 111 -0.56 -20.20 9.47
N ASP A 112 -1.03 -20.63 8.29
CA ASP A 112 -0.29 -20.46 7.04
C ASP A 112 -0.20 -18.98 6.66
N ILE A 113 0.98 -18.40 6.84
CA ILE A 113 1.20 -16.98 6.66
C ILE A 113 1.05 -16.57 5.18
N ASN A 114 1.41 -17.43 4.24
CA ASN A 114 1.25 -17.12 2.81
C ASN A 114 -0.22 -17.08 2.42
N ALA A 115 -1.04 -17.95 3.02
CA ALA A 115 -2.48 -17.90 2.84
C ALA A 115 -3.09 -16.62 3.43
N MET A 116 -2.64 -16.19 4.62
CA MET A 116 -3.05 -14.90 5.20
C MET A 116 -2.74 -13.73 4.25
N LEU A 117 -1.53 -13.69 3.66
CA LEU A 117 -1.18 -12.62 2.70
C LEU A 117 -2.05 -12.61 1.45
N GLN A 118 -2.38 -13.80 0.92
CA GLN A 118 -3.29 -13.89 -0.22
C GLN A 118 -4.71 -13.44 0.12
N LEU A 119 -5.22 -13.81 1.30
CA LEU A 119 -6.54 -13.35 1.76
C LEU A 119 -6.54 -11.85 1.95
N ALA A 120 -5.49 -11.31 2.60
CA ALA A 120 -5.35 -9.89 2.82
C ALA A 120 -5.44 -9.10 1.52
N GLU A 121 -4.68 -9.51 0.50
CA GLU A 121 -4.65 -8.85 -0.79
C GLU A 121 -5.96 -8.99 -1.58
N GLN A 122 -6.58 -10.17 -1.52
CA GLN A 122 -7.86 -10.41 -2.18
C GLN A 122 -9.00 -9.59 -1.56
N TYR A 123 -9.10 -9.56 -0.24
CA TYR A 123 -10.12 -8.76 0.43
C TYR A 123 -9.89 -7.26 0.30
N GLU A 124 -8.64 -6.80 0.21
CA GLU A 124 -8.32 -5.37 0.05
C GLU A 124 -8.49 -4.85 -1.37
N SER A 125 -8.15 -5.65 -2.39
CA SER A 125 -8.01 -5.15 -3.77
C SER A 125 -8.93 -5.85 -4.76
N GLU A 126 -9.61 -6.92 -4.36
CA GLU A 126 -10.41 -7.76 -5.25
C GLU A 126 -11.81 -8.06 -4.67
N SER A 127 -12.24 -7.36 -3.63
CA SER A 127 -13.50 -7.62 -2.91
C SER A 127 -14.74 -7.65 -3.82
N ASP A 128 -14.83 -6.74 -4.79
CA ASP A 128 -15.91 -6.71 -5.78
C ASP A 128 -15.95 -7.99 -6.63
N ALA A 129 -14.79 -8.60 -6.87
CA ALA A 129 -14.67 -9.84 -7.63
C ALA A 129 -14.94 -11.11 -6.80
N LEU A 130 -15.07 -10.98 -5.48
CA LEU A 130 -15.33 -12.09 -4.56
C LEU A 130 -16.79 -12.22 -4.16
N VAL A 131 -17.66 -11.28 -4.54
CA VAL A 131 -19.05 -11.22 -4.07
C VAL A 131 -19.86 -12.51 -4.32
N ASP A 132 -19.51 -13.24 -5.39
CA ASP A 132 -20.16 -14.49 -5.77
C ASP A 132 -19.40 -15.75 -5.29
N ASP A 133 -18.24 -15.60 -4.62
CA ASP A 133 -17.49 -16.73 -4.06
C ASP A 133 -18.20 -17.24 -2.78
N PRO A 134 -18.51 -18.54 -2.67
CA PRO A 134 -19.24 -19.09 -1.53
C PRO A 134 -18.46 -19.02 -0.20
N ALA A 135 -17.14 -18.84 -0.23
CA ALA A 135 -16.31 -18.63 0.95
C ALA A 135 -16.12 -17.14 1.28
N PHE A 136 -16.72 -16.22 0.51
CA PHE A 136 -16.61 -14.79 0.77
C PHE A 136 -17.45 -14.37 1.98
N GLU A 137 -16.84 -13.64 2.90
CA GLU A 137 -17.51 -13.14 4.11
C GLU A 137 -18.29 -11.86 3.83
N ALA A 138 -19.45 -11.99 3.18
CA ALA A 138 -20.29 -10.84 2.79
C ALA A 138 -20.87 -10.04 3.97
N ARG A 139 -20.84 -10.57 5.20
CA ARG A 139 -21.33 -9.88 6.42
C ARG A 139 -20.28 -8.97 7.05
N SER A 140 -19.02 -9.14 6.66
CA SER A 140 -17.88 -8.37 7.17
C SER A 140 -17.53 -7.27 6.18
N ASN A 141 -16.97 -6.16 6.66
CA ASN A 141 -16.37 -5.18 5.75
C ASN A 141 -15.10 -5.82 5.15
N PRO A 142 -15.02 -6.04 3.81
CA PRO A 142 -13.92 -6.79 3.20
C PRO A 142 -12.57 -6.10 3.43
N HIS A 143 -12.49 -4.78 3.32
CA HIS A 143 -11.26 -4.05 3.63
C HIS A 143 -10.89 -4.13 5.11
N GLN A 144 -11.82 -4.28 6.04
CA GLN A 144 -11.42 -4.49 7.44
C GLN A 144 -10.87 -5.91 7.64
N LEU A 145 -11.46 -6.90 6.96
CA LEU A 145 -11.01 -8.28 7.02
C LEU A 145 -9.63 -8.46 6.37
N GLY A 146 -9.41 -7.83 5.20
CA GLY A 146 -8.13 -7.83 4.51
C GLY A 146 -7.01 -7.24 5.36
N ARG A 147 -7.24 -6.05 5.94
CA ARG A 147 -6.34 -5.46 6.96
C ARG A 147 -6.02 -6.41 8.10
N ARG A 148 -7.01 -7.07 8.70
CA ARG A 148 -6.76 -8.03 9.79
C ARG A 148 -5.82 -9.16 9.36
N TYR A 149 -6.00 -9.72 8.16
CA TYR A 149 -5.08 -10.74 7.66
C TYR A 149 -3.67 -10.20 7.42
N PHE A 150 -3.52 -8.96 6.94
CA PHE A 150 -2.20 -8.31 6.86
C PHE A 150 -1.55 -8.16 8.24
N GLU A 151 -2.30 -7.69 9.23
CA GLU A 151 -1.80 -7.53 10.60
C GLU A 151 -1.38 -8.87 11.19
N GLU A 152 -2.20 -9.92 11.03
CA GLU A 152 -1.89 -11.27 11.49
C GLU A 152 -0.64 -11.85 10.82
N ALA A 153 -0.48 -11.62 9.50
CA ALA A 153 0.72 -12.04 8.78
C ALA A 153 1.98 -11.29 9.23
N ALA A 154 1.86 -9.98 9.49
CA ALA A 154 2.97 -9.18 10.03
C ALA A 154 3.37 -9.69 11.42
N LEU A 155 2.40 -9.96 12.30
CA LEU A 155 2.65 -10.50 13.64
C LEU A 155 3.24 -11.92 13.61
N ALA A 156 3.04 -12.67 12.53
CA ALA A 156 3.61 -13.98 12.31
C ALA A 156 5.02 -13.96 11.69
N GLY A 157 5.66 -12.78 11.55
CA GLY A 157 7.05 -12.66 11.08
C GLY A 157 7.21 -12.34 9.60
N ARG A 158 6.18 -11.79 8.94
CA ARG A 158 6.32 -11.15 7.61
C ARG A 158 6.56 -9.66 7.75
N ASP A 159 7.73 -9.31 8.27
CA ASP A 159 8.06 -7.92 8.65
C ASP A 159 7.90 -6.93 7.49
N ARG A 160 8.18 -7.33 6.24
CA ARG A 160 8.05 -6.45 5.07
C ARG A 160 6.62 -5.90 4.90
N VAL A 161 5.62 -6.63 5.37
CA VAL A 161 4.20 -6.25 5.30
C VAL A 161 3.88 -5.06 6.20
N VAL A 162 4.66 -4.83 7.27
CA VAL A 162 4.46 -3.71 8.19
C VAL A 162 4.51 -2.36 7.47
N ALA A 163 5.44 -2.20 6.52
CA ALA A 163 5.54 -0.97 5.72
C ALA A 163 4.32 -0.77 4.80
N VAL A 164 3.79 -1.87 4.27
CA VAL A 164 2.61 -1.87 3.39
C VAL A 164 1.35 -1.53 4.18
N ILE A 165 1.22 -2.06 5.40
CA ILE A 165 0.13 -1.72 6.31
C ILE A 165 0.16 -0.22 6.65
N ALA A 166 1.36 0.31 6.95
CA ALA A 166 1.52 1.73 7.25
C ALA A 166 1.08 2.63 6.08
N GLU A 167 1.48 2.29 4.85
CA GLU A 167 1.07 3.00 3.64
C GLU A 167 -0.44 2.91 3.40
N LYS A 168 -1.04 1.73 3.55
CA LYS A 168 -2.49 1.54 3.40
C LYS A 168 -3.28 2.36 4.42
N TYR A 169 -2.85 2.37 5.69
CA TYR A 169 -3.49 3.21 6.70
C TYR A 169 -3.39 4.71 6.40
N GLN A 170 -2.27 5.15 5.81
CA GLN A 170 -2.13 6.53 5.39
C GLN A 170 -3.09 6.86 4.25
N ALA A 171 -3.19 5.99 3.24
CA ALA A 171 -4.13 6.14 2.13
C ALA A 171 -5.61 6.16 2.58
N ASP A 172 -5.93 5.41 3.64
CA ASP A 172 -7.26 5.35 4.24
C ASP A 172 -7.60 6.55 5.13
N GLY A 173 -6.72 7.54 5.26
CA GLY A 173 -6.93 8.69 6.15
C GLY A 173 -6.89 8.31 7.63
N ARG A 174 -6.12 7.27 7.98
CA ARG A 174 -5.91 6.78 9.36
C ARG A 174 -4.48 7.06 9.84
N PRO A 175 -4.14 8.34 10.09
CA PRO A 175 -2.76 8.76 10.35
C PRO A 175 -2.19 8.17 11.66
N LEU A 176 -3.02 7.92 12.66
CA LEU A 176 -2.56 7.34 13.93
C LEU A 176 -2.09 5.89 13.72
N GLU A 177 -2.87 5.08 13.00
CA GLU A 177 -2.48 3.72 12.65
C GLU A 177 -1.27 3.72 11.71
N ALA A 178 -1.28 4.56 10.66
CA ALA A 178 -0.14 4.68 9.74
C ALA A 178 1.16 4.98 10.49
N TYR A 179 1.12 5.94 11.42
CA TYR A 179 2.25 6.30 12.26
C TYR A 179 2.67 5.16 13.19
N THR A 180 1.71 4.45 13.80
CA THR A 180 2.00 3.29 14.67
C THR A 180 2.73 2.19 13.91
N TRP A 181 2.25 1.82 12.72
CA TRP A 181 2.84 0.78 11.90
C TRP A 181 4.19 1.20 11.30
N ASP A 182 4.35 2.48 10.96
CA ASP A 182 5.64 3.02 10.52
C ASP A 182 6.70 3.01 11.64
N LEU A 183 6.31 3.30 12.90
CA LEU A 183 7.20 3.11 14.05
C LEU A 183 7.60 1.63 14.24
N LEU A 184 6.67 0.71 14.03
CA LEU A 184 6.97 -0.72 14.07
C LEU A 184 7.94 -1.12 12.96
N ALA A 185 7.77 -0.58 11.75
CA ALA A 185 8.66 -0.84 10.63
C ALA A 185 10.10 -0.42 10.96
N GLU A 186 10.29 0.78 11.51
CA GLU A 186 11.60 1.25 11.98
C GLU A 186 12.19 0.32 13.04
N LYS A 187 11.40 -0.09 14.03
CA LYS A 187 11.86 -1.00 15.10
C LYS A 187 12.33 -2.35 14.55
N LEU A 188 11.70 -2.83 13.49
CA LEU A 188 12.07 -4.07 12.79
C LEU A 188 13.13 -3.87 11.70
N GLY A 189 13.63 -2.65 11.50
CA GLY A 189 14.60 -2.34 10.44
C GLY A 189 14.03 -2.43 9.02
N VAL A 190 12.71 -2.34 8.85
CA VAL A 190 12.01 -2.41 7.57
C VAL A 190 11.89 -1.00 6.98
N PRO A 191 12.38 -0.76 5.75
CA PRO A 191 12.27 0.56 5.15
C PRO A 191 10.84 0.86 4.70
N THR A 192 10.34 2.04 5.08
CA THR A 192 9.04 2.59 4.66
C THR A 192 9.19 3.63 3.54
N PRO A 193 8.11 3.96 2.82
CA PRO A 193 8.13 5.03 1.83
C PRO A 193 8.68 6.36 2.38
N PRO A 194 9.52 7.09 1.63
CA PRO A 194 10.07 8.37 2.07
C PRO A 194 8.97 9.36 2.42
N GLY A 195 9.08 10.01 3.58
CA GLY A 195 8.12 11.02 4.03
C GLY A 195 6.87 10.47 4.72
N LEU A 196 6.65 9.14 4.74
CA LEU A 196 5.45 8.54 5.34
C LEU A 196 5.28 8.96 6.81
N ARG A 197 6.34 8.86 7.62
CA ARG A 197 6.33 9.26 9.02
C ARG A 197 5.90 10.71 9.22
N GLN A 198 6.46 11.61 8.42
CA GLN A 198 6.19 13.04 8.51
C GLN A 198 4.73 13.32 8.15
N GLN A 199 4.22 12.69 7.08
CA GLN A 199 2.83 12.85 6.63
C GLN A 199 1.83 12.29 7.66
N ALA A 200 2.06 11.06 8.13
CA ALA A 200 1.21 10.41 9.12
C ALA A 200 1.25 11.17 10.46
N GLY A 201 2.42 11.66 10.87
CA GLY A 201 2.59 12.37 12.13
C GLY A 201 2.18 13.85 12.12
N ALA A 202 2.03 14.47 10.95
CA ALA A 202 1.78 15.92 10.83
C ALA A 202 0.47 16.36 11.49
N ALA A 203 -0.57 15.54 11.39
CA ALA A 203 -1.89 15.82 11.94
C ALA A 203 -2.09 15.30 13.38
N LEU A 204 -1.12 14.56 13.94
CA LEU A 204 -1.26 13.95 15.25
C LEU A 204 -0.87 14.92 16.38
N SER A 205 -1.78 15.07 17.33
CA SER A 205 -1.50 15.70 18.63
C SER A 205 -0.47 14.90 19.45
N ALA A 206 0.11 15.53 20.48
CA ALA A 206 1.01 14.86 21.41
C ALA A 206 0.36 13.63 22.07
N GLN A 207 -0.92 13.72 22.44
CA GLN A 207 -1.67 12.61 23.03
C GLN A 207 -1.83 11.44 22.04
N GLN A 208 -2.11 11.73 20.76
CA GLN A 208 -2.22 10.70 19.73
C GLN A 208 -0.89 10.01 19.43
N ARG A 209 0.22 10.74 19.48
CA ARG A 209 1.57 10.15 19.36
C ARG A 209 1.89 9.23 20.53
N ALA A 210 1.59 9.66 21.76
CA ALA A 210 1.73 8.79 22.94
C ALA A 210 0.85 7.53 22.85
N LEU A 211 -0.37 7.65 22.30
CA LEU A 211 -1.23 6.50 22.03
C LEU A 211 -0.63 5.56 20.96
N ALA A 212 -0.02 6.12 19.90
CA ALA A 212 0.66 5.31 18.89
C ALA A 212 1.86 4.54 19.47
N GLU A 213 2.65 5.16 20.35
CA GLU A 213 3.73 4.49 21.07
C GLU A 213 3.21 3.38 21.99
N ALA A 214 2.09 3.62 22.69
CA ALA A 214 1.45 2.57 23.50
C ALA A 214 0.98 1.39 22.64
N LYS A 215 0.39 1.67 21.46
CA LYS A 215 0.01 0.63 20.49
C LYS A 215 1.22 -0.12 19.91
N LEU A 216 2.33 0.58 19.64
CA LEU A 216 3.58 -0.05 19.22
C LEU A 216 4.07 -1.06 20.27
N ASN A 217 3.99 -0.70 21.55
CA ASN A 217 4.39 -1.60 22.63
C ASN A 217 3.51 -2.85 22.66
N ASP A 218 2.19 -2.71 22.50
CA ASP A 218 1.27 -3.86 22.35
C ASP A 218 1.64 -4.76 21.17
N LEU A 219 1.86 -4.17 19.99
CA LEU A 219 2.26 -4.91 18.79
C LEU A 219 3.58 -5.66 19.00
N THR A 220 4.57 -5.01 19.63
CA THR A 220 5.87 -5.64 19.94
C THR A 220 5.65 -6.86 20.85
N MET A 221 4.89 -6.71 21.95
CA MET A 221 4.63 -7.82 22.86
C MET A 221 3.91 -8.99 22.17
N ARG A 222 2.98 -8.69 21.25
CA ARG A 222 2.27 -9.71 20.47
C ARG A 222 3.21 -10.48 19.54
N ILE A 223 4.16 -9.79 18.89
CA ILE A 223 5.20 -10.42 18.05
C ILE A 223 6.08 -11.32 18.92
N GLU A 224 6.63 -10.78 20.02
CA GLU A 224 7.50 -11.52 20.93
C GLU A 224 6.82 -12.76 21.49
N LYS A 225 5.55 -12.64 21.90
CA LYS A 225 4.76 -13.77 22.39
C LYS A 225 4.60 -14.86 21.34
N ARG A 226 4.29 -14.51 20.09
CA ARG A 226 4.13 -15.50 19.01
C ARG A 226 5.45 -16.19 18.68
N GLN A 227 6.51 -15.42 18.51
CA GLN A 227 7.84 -15.95 18.20
C GLN A 227 8.45 -16.76 19.35
N GLY A 228 8.06 -16.48 20.60
CA GLY A 228 8.48 -17.24 21.77
C GLY A 228 7.82 -18.61 21.90
N HIS A 229 6.67 -18.86 21.25
CA HIS A 229 5.98 -20.15 21.27
C HIS A 229 6.51 -21.16 20.24
N ASP A 230 7.32 -20.70 19.26
CA ASP A 230 7.88 -21.53 18.20
C ASP A 230 9.29 -22.09 18.51
N LYS A 231 9.76 -21.95 19.76
CA LYS A 231 11.04 -22.50 20.26
C LYS A 231 10.82 -23.65 21.22
#